data_AF-N1WE75-F1
#
_entry.id   AF-N1WE75-F1
#
_cell.length_a   1.000
_cell.length_b   1.000
_cell.length_c   1.000
_cell.angle_alpha   90.00
_cell.angle_beta   90.00
_cell.angle_gamma   90.00
#
_symmetry.space_group_name_H-M   'P 1'
#
loop_
_entity.id
_entity.type
_entity.pdbx_description
1 polymer ?
#
loop_
_entity_poly.entity_id
_entity_poly.type
_entity_poly.pdbx_seq_one_letter_code
_entity_poly.pdbx_strand_id
1 'polypeptide(L)'
;MKKSFFIAILGFLLIVFFGLIVLDTKLYELKVTLEKRKLFNFSFSSEILRSKFESILSNKDNIRAEMNLNNLQSSLIESNQLETFSVGVLQSFGSVLINSVRFVTGKPPIDFEINSAKIRILERAFALERNQAYKEAYQAYGESSDTFTKGTEESGFILLHQGFCLAVQGEFDHALKDLESVLENNPGTVFANDAEILIAIIQRSKQSAKEIEENFDSPESRAKAYFAKGNYAKVLEEFTKSNMTSAEMKYIQAYSLEKTGNQSSAITEYAKLAFSKTDKEIAIKANRRLMMLGHYYNAGTEIAKISDKNAERLGDASEAAEIKASSEKLKPTNAEENLLNLNKSGRIDEKKNLLSAELQEVVSKSEAFLRKAEEEAKVEAKNYIAIQVSDSVPVYGDKIVIDGDETKLFSAHFPITLATYTIESIGLMKNSIKSTHKLLFVQNKEKIPFLKAIFEDDQSITLIEKNSKKKISLNAPIQIELSK
;
A
#
# COMPACT_ATOMS: atom_id res chain seq x y z
N MET A 1 54.85 -1.41 -59.09
CA MET A 1 54.57 -0.52 -57.94
C MET A 1 53.14 0.05 -57.93
N LYS A 2 52.63 0.67 -59.01
CA LYS A 2 51.29 1.30 -59.03
C LYS A 2 50.11 0.37 -58.64
N LYS A 3 50.11 -0.90 -59.07
CA LYS A 3 49.06 -1.88 -58.72
C LYS A 3 49.07 -2.28 -57.25
N SER A 4 50.25 -2.46 -56.65
CA SER A 4 50.39 -2.81 -55.23
C SER A 4 50.01 -1.63 -54.32
N PHE A 5 50.35 -0.40 -54.72
CA PHE A 5 49.90 0.81 -54.03
C PHE A 5 48.37 1.00 -54.09
N PHE A 6 47.76 0.72 -55.25
CA PHE A 6 46.30 0.76 -55.40
C PHE A 6 45.59 -0.31 -54.56
N ILE A 7 46.12 -1.54 -54.51
CA ILE A 7 45.60 -2.62 -53.65
C ILE A 7 45.73 -2.26 -52.17
N ALA A 8 46.85 -1.65 -51.75
CA ALA A 8 47.04 -1.21 -50.38
C ALA A 8 46.07 -0.09 -49.98
N ILE A 9 45.84 0.90 -50.87
CA ILE A 9 44.84 1.95 -50.64
C ILE A 9 43.43 1.36 -50.56
N LEU A 10 43.07 0.46 -51.48
CA LEU A 10 41.77 -0.17 -51.49
C LEU A 10 41.54 -1.00 -50.24
N GLY A 11 42.55 -1.76 -49.80
CA GLY A 11 42.52 -2.52 -48.56
C GLY A 11 42.38 -1.62 -47.33
N PHE A 12 43.12 -0.51 -47.28
CA PHE A 12 43.00 0.47 -46.19
C PHE A 12 41.61 1.11 -46.13
N LEU A 13 41.05 1.51 -47.28
CA LEU A 13 39.69 2.06 -47.35
C LEU A 13 38.63 1.04 -46.90
N LEU A 14 38.81 -0.24 -47.25
CA LEU A 14 37.94 -1.32 -46.80
C LEU A 14 37.99 -1.51 -45.29
N ILE A 15 39.18 -1.48 -44.69
CA ILE A 15 39.36 -1.57 -43.23
C ILE A 15 38.70 -0.37 -42.53
N VAL A 16 38.88 0.84 -43.04
CA VAL A 16 38.24 2.04 -42.48
C VAL A 16 36.72 1.94 -42.57
N PHE A 17 36.18 1.51 -43.71
CA PHE A 17 34.74 1.33 -43.91
C PHE A 17 34.14 0.30 -42.94
N PHE A 18 34.75 -0.88 -42.81
CA PHE A 18 34.31 -1.88 -41.83
C PHE A 18 34.46 -1.39 -40.39
N GLY A 19 35.54 -0.66 -40.08
CA GLY A 19 35.76 -0.05 -38.77
C GLY A 19 34.64 0.92 -38.38
N LEU A 20 34.18 1.74 -39.32
CA LEU A 20 33.06 2.67 -39.11
C LEU A 20 31.73 1.92 -38.89
N ILE A 21 31.47 0.84 -39.64
CA ILE A 21 30.26 0.01 -39.44
C ILE A 21 30.26 -0.63 -38.05
N VAL A 22 31.40 -1.18 -37.61
CA VAL A 22 31.53 -1.79 -36.28
C VAL A 22 31.36 -0.75 -35.18
N LEU A 23 31.94 0.45 -35.34
CA LEU A 23 31.80 1.54 -34.38
C LEU A 23 30.33 2.00 -34.27
N ASP A 24 29.64 2.22 -35.38
CA ASP A 24 28.24 2.61 -35.40
C ASP A 24 27.34 1.55 -34.74
N THR A 25 27.58 0.28 -35.05
CA THR A 25 26.84 -0.85 -34.44
C THR A 25 27.11 -0.94 -32.94
N LYS A 26 28.34 -0.67 -32.48
CA LYS A 26 28.69 -0.64 -31.05
C LYS A 26 28.07 0.54 -30.31
N LEU A 27 27.98 1.71 -30.94
CA LEU A 27 27.25 2.85 -30.38
C LEU A 27 25.75 2.58 -30.30
N TYR A 28 25.18 1.90 -31.30
CA TYR A 28 23.80 1.45 -31.29
C TYR A 28 23.54 0.43 -30.17
N GLU A 29 24.41 -0.57 -30.00
CA GLU A 29 24.38 -1.52 -28.87
C GLU A 29 24.41 -0.80 -27.53
N LEU A 30 25.28 0.20 -27.39
CA LEU A 30 25.37 1.00 -26.17
C LEU A 30 24.06 1.76 -25.91
N LYS A 31 23.47 2.39 -26.95
CA LYS A 31 22.18 3.08 -26.83
C LYS A 31 21.07 2.12 -26.40
N VAL A 32 20.98 0.96 -27.04
CA VAL A 32 20.03 -0.12 -26.69
C VAL A 32 20.24 -0.60 -25.25
N THR A 33 21.49 -0.83 -24.84
CA THR A 33 21.81 -1.28 -23.47
C THR A 33 21.46 -0.23 -22.43
N LEU A 34 21.72 1.05 -22.71
CA LEU A 34 21.37 2.16 -21.84
C LEU A 34 19.86 2.29 -21.68
N GLU A 35 19.09 2.17 -22.76
CA GLU A 35 17.62 2.19 -22.68
C GLU A 35 17.06 0.96 -21.96
N LYS A 36 17.57 -0.25 -22.21
CA LYS A 36 17.20 -1.45 -21.42
C LYS A 36 17.46 -1.25 -19.92
N ARG A 37 18.61 -0.67 -19.56
CA ARG A 37 18.93 -0.34 -18.16
C ARG A 37 18.03 0.73 -17.57
N LYS A 38 17.61 1.73 -18.34
CA LYS A 38 16.63 2.73 -17.89
C LYS A 38 15.24 2.12 -17.69
N LEU A 39 14.82 1.26 -18.62
CA LEU A 39 13.51 0.63 -18.63
C LEU A 39 13.30 -0.35 -17.48
N PHE A 40 14.35 -1.06 -17.08
CA PHE A 40 14.18 -2.12 -16.09
C PHE A 40 15.06 -2.03 -14.87
N ASN A 41 16.04 -1.12 -14.80
CA ASN A 41 17.09 -1.01 -13.77
C ASN A 41 17.11 -2.24 -12.85
N PHE A 42 17.45 -3.40 -13.42
CA PHE A 42 17.03 -4.68 -12.84
C PHE A 42 17.65 -4.86 -11.45
N SER A 43 18.85 -4.31 -11.24
CA SER A 43 19.50 -4.19 -9.95
C SER A 43 18.67 -3.38 -8.94
N PHE A 44 18.15 -2.23 -9.33
CA PHE A 44 17.31 -1.42 -8.44
C PHE A 44 15.96 -2.08 -8.17
N SER A 45 15.37 -2.74 -9.17
CA SER A 45 14.14 -3.53 -8.98
C SER A 45 14.35 -4.68 -7.98
N SER A 46 15.48 -5.39 -8.11
CA SER A 46 15.90 -6.46 -7.21
C SER A 46 16.16 -5.96 -5.78
N GLU A 47 16.83 -4.82 -5.62
CA GLU A 47 17.03 -4.17 -4.31
C GLU A 47 15.70 -3.78 -3.65
N ILE A 48 14.75 -3.24 -4.43
CA ILE A 48 13.43 -2.89 -3.91
C ILE A 48 12.63 -4.14 -3.55
N LEU A 49 12.71 -5.21 -4.37
CA LEU A 49 12.08 -6.50 -4.09
C LEU A 49 12.56 -7.05 -2.74
N ARG A 50 13.87 -7.04 -2.52
CA ARG A 50 14.48 -7.45 -1.26
C ARG A 50 13.97 -6.59 -0.10
N SER A 51 13.99 -5.28 -0.22
CA SER A 51 13.48 -4.36 0.81
C SER A 51 12.01 -4.62 1.13
N LYS A 52 11.18 -4.90 0.11
CA LYS A 52 9.77 -5.27 0.26
C LYS A 52 9.64 -6.59 1.04
N PHE A 53 10.44 -7.60 0.71
CA PHE A 53 10.42 -8.89 1.40
C PHE A 53 10.86 -8.77 2.87
N GLU A 54 11.95 -8.05 3.14
CA GLU A 54 12.41 -7.77 4.51
C GLU A 54 11.35 -7.00 5.30
N SER A 55 10.65 -6.04 4.67
CA SER A 55 9.55 -5.31 5.29
C SER A 55 8.39 -6.24 5.66
N ILE A 56 7.97 -7.13 4.74
CA ILE A 56 6.90 -8.12 4.96
C ILE A 56 7.20 -8.98 6.18
N LEU A 57 8.44 -9.48 6.30
CA LEU A 57 8.83 -10.41 7.36
C LEU A 57 9.15 -9.74 8.71
N SER A 58 9.59 -8.48 8.68
CA SER A 58 9.79 -7.72 9.92
C SER A 58 8.48 -7.28 10.59
N ASN A 59 7.35 -7.40 9.89
CA ASN A 59 6.01 -6.94 10.30
C ASN A 59 6.02 -5.54 10.94
N LYS A 60 6.86 -4.64 10.42
CA LYS A 60 6.82 -3.23 10.81
C LYS A 60 5.69 -2.58 10.03
N ASP A 61 4.49 -2.56 10.61
CA ASP A 61 3.35 -1.83 10.02
C ASP A 61 3.67 -0.33 10.00
N ASN A 62 4.31 0.10 8.92
CA ASN A 62 4.74 1.46 8.67
C ASN A 62 4.29 1.86 7.28
N ILE A 63 3.06 2.38 7.24
CA ILE A 63 2.41 2.84 6.01
C ILE A 63 3.29 3.84 5.25
N ARG A 64 4.01 4.74 5.94
CA ARG A 64 4.93 5.69 5.28
C ARG A 64 6.10 5.01 4.59
N ALA A 65 6.71 4.01 5.23
CA ALA A 65 7.77 3.23 4.59
C ALA A 65 7.23 2.46 3.37
N GLU A 66 6.04 1.89 3.47
CA GLU A 66 5.37 1.20 2.36
C GLU A 66 5.03 2.17 1.21
N MET A 67 4.53 3.37 1.51
CA MET A 67 4.28 4.43 0.51
C MET A 67 5.57 4.85 -0.20
N ASN A 68 6.65 5.08 0.55
CA ASN A 68 7.95 5.43 -0.02
C ASN A 68 8.47 4.32 -0.94
N LEU A 69 8.36 3.06 -0.53
CA LEU A 69 8.75 1.92 -1.35
C LEU A 69 7.92 1.85 -2.63
N ASN A 70 6.60 2.03 -2.55
CA ASN A 70 5.75 2.05 -3.74
C ASN A 70 6.07 3.22 -4.68
N ASN A 71 6.39 4.39 -4.15
CA ASN A 71 6.82 5.54 -4.96
C ASN A 71 8.14 5.23 -5.71
N LEU A 72 9.09 4.58 -5.05
CA LEU A 72 10.33 4.11 -5.68
C LEU A 72 10.02 3.06 -6.76
N GLN A 73 9.14 2.09 -6.49
CA GLN A 73 8.71 1.10 -7.49
C GLN A 73 8.01 1.73 -8.69
N SER A 74 7.26 2.82 -8.52
CA SER A 74 6.61 3.49 -9.64
C SER A 74 7.59 4.21 -10.55
N SER A 75 8.68 4.74 -10.00
CA SER A 75 9.76 5.36 -10.80
C SER A 75 10.45 4.36 -11.75
N LEU A 76 10.32 3.05 -11.52
CA LEU A 76 10.83 2.00 -12.41
C LEU A 76 9.97 1.80 -13.66
N ILE A 77 8.68 2.14 -13.63
CA ILE A 77 7.71 1.80 -14.70
C ILE A 77 7.45 2.99 -15.64
N GLU A 78 8.14 4.12 -15.49
CA GLU A 78 7.93 5.33 -16.31
C GLU A 78 8.54 5.16 -17.73
N SER A 79 8.08 4.16 -18.49
CA SER A 79 8.54 3.77 -19.83
C SER A 79 7.76 4.44 -20.97
N ASN A 80 7.17 5.60 -20.71
CA ASN A 80 6.25 6.30 -21.63
C ASN A 80 6.84 6.76 -22.97
N GLN A 81 8.13 6.51 -23.21
CA GLN A 81 8.78 6.75 -24.48
C GLN A 81 9.70 5.60 -24.86
N LEU A 82 9.15 4.39 -25.00
CA LEU A 82 9.83 3.31 -25.73
C LEU A 82 10.10 3.79 -27.16
N GLU A 83 11.28 4.37 -27.40
CA GLU A 83 11.82 4.52 -28.75
C GLU A 83 11.82 3.14 -29.39
N THR A 84 11.11 2.97 -30.51
CA THR A 84 11.18 1.73 -31.26
C THR A 84 12.55 1.67 -31.95
N PHE A 85 13.46 0.89 -31.38
CA PHE A 85 14.77 0.62 -31.95
C PHE A 85 14.62 -0.40 -33.08
N SER A 86 14.59 0.08 -34.33
CA SER A 86 14.73 -0.78 -35.51
C SER A 86 16.18 -0.74 -35.98
N VAL A 87 16.69 -1.91 -36.38
CA VAL A 87 18.06 -2.05 -36.89
C VAL A 87 18.05 -1.63 -38.36
N GLY A 88 18.81 -0.59 -38.72
CA GLY A 88 19.01 -0.23 -40.12
C GLY A 88 19.88 -1.26 -40.86
N VAL A 89 19.94 -1.17 -42.19
CA VAL A 89 20.66 -2.15 -43.04
C VAL A 89 22.15 -2.26 -42.68
N LEU A 90 22.79 -1.12 -42.39
CA LEU A 90 24.20 -1.05 -41.98
C LEU A 90 24.42 -1.70 -40.60
N GLN A 91 23.53 -1.45 -39.65
CA GLN A 91 23.59 -2.02 -38.31
C GLN A 91 23.28 -3.53 -38.33
N SER A 92 22.41 -4.00 -39.23
CA SER A 92 22.11 -5.42 -39.40
C SER A 92 23.35 -6.17 -39.90
N PHE A 93 24.04 -5.60 -40.90
CA PHE A 93 25.29 -6.15 -41.40
C PHE A 93 26.41 -6.11 -40.35
N GLY A 94 26.53 -5.01 -39.61
CA GLY A 94 27.45 -4.91 -38.48
C GLY A 94 27.15 -5.91 -37.37
N SER A 95 25.88 -6.18 -37.09
CA SER A 95 25.43 -7.18 -36.10
C SER A 95 25.87 -8.59 -36.49
N VAL A 96 25.71 -8.95 -37.77
CA VAL A 96 26.19 -10.24 -38.30
C VAL A 96 27.71 -10.36 -38.16
N LEU A 97 28.46 -9.31 -38.51
CA LEU A 97 29.92 -9.31 -38.37
C LEU A 97 30.35 -9.48 -36.90
N ILE A 98 29.77 -8.70 -35.99
CA ILE A 98 30.09 -8.77 -34.55
C ILE A 98 29.74 -10.15 -33.98
N ASN A 99 28.55 -10.68 -34.30
CA ASN A 99 28.12 -11.99 -33.81
C ASN A 99 28.95 -13.14 -34.40
N SER A 100 29.43 -13.01 -35.64
CA SER A 100 30.37 -13.97 -36.24
C SER A 100 31.70 -14.01 -35.49
N VAL A 101 32.25 -12.84 -35.14
CA VAL A 101 33.47 -12.75 -34.32
C VAL A 101 33.21 -13.32 -32.92
N ARG A 102 32.07 -12.97 -32.29
CA ARG A 102 31.72 -13.47 -30.95
C ARG A 102 31.61 -14.99 -30.94
N PHE A 103 30.96 -15.59 -31.94
CA PHE A 103 30.88 -17.03 -32.13
C PHE A 103 32.27 -17.69 -32.20
N VAL A 104 33.18 -17.15 -33.03
CA VAL A 104 34.56 -17.65 -33.12
C VAL A 104 35.31 -17.53 -31.79
N THR A 105 35.02 -16.49 -31.00
CA THR A 105 35.63 -16.28 -29.66
C THR A 105 34.90 -16.99 -28.52
N GLY A 106 33.90 -17.83 -28.81
CA GLY A 106 33.11 -18.53 -27.78
C GLY A 106 32.24 -17.63 -26.90
N LYS A 107 31.96 -16.40 -27.36
CA LYS A 107 31.08 -15.45 -26.66
C LYS A 107 29.64 -15.59 -27.15
N PRO A 108 28.64 -15.43 -26.27
CA PRO A 108 27.23 -15.47 -26.67
C PRO A 108 26.90 -14.34 -27.65
N PRO A 109 25.95 -14.54 -28.58
CA PRO A 109 25.53 -13.51 -29.53
C PRO A 109 24.88 -12.32 -28.82
N ILE A 110 24.96 -11.14 -29.43
CA ILE A 110 24.23 -9.94 -28.99
C ILE A 110 22.95 -9.84 -29.80
N ASP A 111 21.85 -9.60 -29.10
CA ASP A 111 20.58 -9.18 -29.69
C ASP A 111 20.51 -7.64 -29.70
N PHE A 112 20.46 -7.07 -30.89
CA PHE A 112 20.45 -5.63 -31.11
C PHE A 112 19.02 -5.08 -31.23
N GLU A 113 17.99 -5.93 -31.21
CA GLU A 113 16.61 -5.48 -31.19
C GLU A 113 16.11 -5.34 -29.74
N ILE A 114 15.63 -4.14 -29.39
CA ILE A 114 14.74 -4.00 -28.23
C ILE A 114 13.38 -4.50 -28.68
N ASN A 115 13.12 -5.78 -28.43
CA ASN A 115 11.79 -6.32 -28.68
C ASN A 115 10.83 -5.75 -27.64
N SER A 116 10.19 -4.64 -28.00
CA SER A 116 9.21 -3.94 -27.16
C SER A 116 8.08 -4.86 -26.70
N ALA A 117 7.76 -5.92 -27.45
CA ALA A 117 6.77 -6.92 -27.02
C ALA A 117 7.29 -7.78 -25.86
N LYS A 118 8.56 -8.23 -25.90
CA LYS A 118 9.18 -8.98 -24.79
C LYS A 118 9.25 -8.15 -23.51
N ILE A 119 9.63 -6.87 -23.64
CA ILE A 119 9.68 -5.91 -22.53
C ILE A 119 8.29 -5.70 -21.92
N ARG A 120 7.27 -5.49 -22.74
CA ARG A 120 5.88 -5.33 -22.27
C ARG A 120 5.35 -6.54 -21.51
N ILE A 121 5.80 -7.75 -21.85
CA ILE A 121 5.42 -8.96 -21.10
C ILE A 121 5.96 -8.91 -19.67
N LEU A 122 7.24 -8.52 -19.50
CA LEU A 122 7.85 -8.35 -18.17
C LEU A 122 7.24 -7.18 -17.39
N GLU A 123 6.99 -6.04 -18.04
CA GLU A 123 6.31 -4.89 -17.41
C GLU A 123 4.94 -5.30 -16.87
N ARG A 124 4.17 -6.11 -17.63
CA ARG A 124 2.88 -6.62 -17.18
C ARG A 124 3.01 -7.54 -15.96
N ALA A 125 3.95 -8.48 -15.97
CA ALA A 125 4.16 -9.39 -14.83
C ALA A 125 4.58 -8.61 -13.57
N PHE A 126 5.50 -7.65 -13.73
CA PHE A 126 5.94 -6.78 -12.65
C PHE A 126 4.82 -5.87 -12.11
N ALA A 127 3.96 -5.35 -12.99
CA ALA A 127 2.80 -4.57 -12.57
C ALA A 127 1.81 -5.40 -11.73
N LEU A 128 1.62 -6.68 -12.05
CA LEU A 128 0.81 -7.60 -11.25
C LEU A 128 1.42 -7.83 -9.86
N GLU A 129 2.73 -8.07 -9.78
CA GLU A 129 3.45 -8.25 -8.51
C GLU A 129 3.41 -6.98 -7.63
N ARG A 130 3.59 -5.81 -8.25
CA ARG A 130 3.47 -4.51 -7.57
C ARG A 130 2.09 -4.35 -6.95
N ASN A 131 1.06 -4.72 -7.70
CA ASN A 131 -0.33 -4.72 -7.24
C ASN A 131 -0.66 -5.91 -6.33
N GLN A 132 0.33 -6.67 -5.85
CA GLN A 132 0.17 -7.83 -4.95
C GLN A 132 -0.67 -8.98 -5.52
N ALA A 133 -0.91 -9.01 -6.82
CA ALA A 133 -1.52 -10.15 -7.53
C ALA A 133 -0.47 -11.24 -7.75
N TYR A 134 0.09 -11.78 -6.66
CA TYR A 134 1.30 -12.60 -6.70
C TYR A 134 1.13 -13.92 -7.46
N LYS A 135 -0.08 -14.50 -7.41
CA LYS A 135 -0.39 -15.73 -8.16
C LYS A 135 -0.39 -15.46 -9.66
N GLU A 136 -1.05 -14.40 -10.09
CA GLU A 136 -1.13 -13.96 -11.47
C GLU A 136 0.25 -13.49 -11.97
N ALA A 137 1.02 -12.81 -11.12
CA ALA A 137 2.38 -12.40 -11.43
C ALA A 137 3.30 -13.61 -11.67
N TYR A 138 3.28 -14.59 -10.75
CA TYR A 138 4.03 -15.84 -10.91
C TYR A 138 3.70 -16.56 -12.23
N GLN A 139 2.42 -16.63 -12.57
CA GLN A 139 1.96 -17.20 -13.85
C GLN A 139 2.45 -16.39 -15.05
N ALA A 140 2.30 -15.07 -15.03
CA ALA A 140 2.75 -14.19 -16.10
C ALA A 140 4.27 -14.26 -16.34
N TYR A 141 5.06 -14.33 -15.26
CA TYR A 141 6.49 -14.60 -15.34
C TYR A 141 6.79 -15.97 -15.95
N GLY A 142 6.08 -17.02 -15.51
CA GLY A 142 6.25 -18.38 -16.03
C GLY A 142 5.93 -18.50 -17.52
N GLU A 143 4.83 -17.91 -17.97
CA GLU A 143 4.45 -17.84 -19.40
C GLU A 143 5.50 -17.11 -20.24
N SER A 144 6.25 -16.18 -19.64
CA SER A 144 7.31 -15.44 -20.32
C SER A 144 8.65 -16.17 -20.35
N SER A 145 8.84 -17.20 -19.51
CA SER A 145 10.16 -17.82 -19.28
C SER A 145 10.80 -18.39 -20.55
N ASP A 146 10.03 -19.04 -21.42
CA ASP A 146 10.51 -19.60 -22.71
C ASP A 146 10.89 -18.53 -23.74
N THR A 147 10.49 -17.26 -23.51
CA THR A 147 10.79 -16.14 -24.40
C THR A 147 12.20 -15.59 -24.20
N PHE A 148 12.81 -15.88 -23.05
CA PHE A 148 14.13 -15.41 -22.65
C PHE A 148 15.12 -16.56 -22.55
N THR A 149 16.36 -16.32 -22.98
CA THR A 149 17.40 -17.35 -22.93
C THR A 149 17.88 -17.52 -21.48
N LYS A 150 18.08 -18.77 -21.05
CA LYS A 150 18.62 -19.06 -19.71
C LYS A 150 19.98 -18.39 -19.50
N GLY A 151 20.19 -17.84 -18.31
CA GLY A 151 21.42 -17.17 -17.91
C GLY A 151 21.51 -15.70 -18.34
N THR A 152 20.51 -15.16 -19.04
CA THR A 152 20.42 -13.70 -19.27
C THR A 152 19.89 -12.98 -18.03
N GLU A 153 20.07 -11.66 -17.97
CA GLU A 153 19.55 -10.81 -16.90
C GLU A 153 18.03 -10.95 -16.76
N GLU A 154 17.29 -11.02 -17.87
CA GLU A 154 15.84 -11.18 -17.87
C GLU A 154 15.42 -12.53 -17.27
N SER A 155 16.12 -13.61 -17.61
CA SER A 155 15.83 -14.93 -17.03
C SER A 155 16.10 -14.98 -15.51
N GLY A 156 17.17 -14.31 -15.06
CA GLY A 156 17.48 -14.19 -13.63
C GLY A 156 16.45 -13.34 -12.89
N PHE A 157 16.00 -12.24 -13.50
CA PHE A 157 14.91 -11.41 -13.00
C PHE A 157 13.60 -12.20 -12.86
N ILE A 158 13.18 -12.91 -13.91
CA ILE A 158 11.97 -13.75 -13.90
C ILE A 158 12.00 -14.74 -12.74
N LEU A 159 13.07 -15.54 -12.63
CA LEU A 159 13.19 -16.58 -11.60
C LEU A 159 13.22 -16.00 -10.19
N LEU A 160 13.94 -14.89 -9.98
CA LEU A 160 14.00 -14.21 -8.69
C LEU A 160 12.61 -13.73 -8.24
N HIS A 161 11.88 -13.08 -9.15
CA HIS A 161 10.55 -12.55 -8.88
C HIS A 161 9.50 -13.67 -8.72
N GLN A 162 9.61 -14.78 -9.46
CA GLN A 162 8.80 -15.99 -9.24
C GLN A 162 9.02 -16.56 -7.83
N GLY A 163 10.29 -16.73 -7.43
CA GLY A 163 10.65 -17.17 -6.09
C GLY A 163 10.08 -16.27 -5.00
N PHE A 164 10.16 -14.94 -5.17
CA PHE A 164 9.53 -13.99 -4.26
C PHE A 164 8.00 -14.15 -4.21
N CYS A 165 7.32 -14.24 -5.35
CA CYS A 165 5.86 -14.38 -5.42
C CYS A 165 5.38 -15.65 -4.69
N LEU A 166 6.10 -16.76 -4.82
CA LEU A 166 5.83 -18.00 -4.09
C LEU A 166 6.11 -17.84 -2.59
N ALA A 167 7.24 -17.20 -2.23
CA ALA A 167 7.62 -17.02 -0.84
C ALA A 167 6.60 -16.20 -0.05
N VAL A 168 6.09 -15.09 -0.61
CA VAL A 168 5.06 -14.27 0.06
C VAL A 168 3.71 -14.99 0.22
N GLN A 169 3.44 -15.98 -0.64
CA GLN A 169 2.26 -16.85 -0.53
C GLN A 169 2.45 -17.99 0.49
N GLY A 170 3.66 -18.18 1.02
CA GLY A 170 4.00 -19.27 1.94
C GLY A 170 4.45 -20.57 1.26
N GLU A 171 4.57 -20.57 -0.08
CA GLU A 171 5.00 -21.72 -0.88
C GLU A 171 6.54 -21.86 -0.86
N PHE A 172 7.11 -21.99 0.34
CA PHE A 172 8.56 -21.88 0.55
C PHE A 172 9.38 -22.92 -0.19
N ASP A 173 8.91 -24.16 -0.31
CA ASP A 173 9.68 -25.22 -0.99
C ASP A 173 9.76 -24.97 -2.50
N HIS A 174 8.68 -24.50 -3.11
CA HIS A 174 8.67 -24.08 -4.51
C HIS A 174 9.52 -22.81 -4.71
N ALA A 175 9.40 -21.83 -3.81
CA ALA A 175 10.19 -20.61 -3.85
C ALA A 175 11.70 -20.89 -3.80
N LEU A 176 12.13 -21.79 -2.91
CA LEU A 176 13.54 -22.19 -2.78
C LEU A 176 14.07 -22.80 -4.08
N LYS A 177 13.29 -23.66 -4.74
CA LYS A 177 13.68 -24.26 -6.02
C LYS A 177 13.91 -23.21 -7.11
N ASP A 178 13.03 -22.21 -7.21
CA ASP A 178 13.18 -21.14 -8.21
C ASP A 178 14.38 -20.25 -7.88
N LEU A 179 14.61 -19.93 -6.60
CA LEU A 179 15.78 -19.15 -6.16
C LEU A 179 17.11 -19.90 -6.33
N GLU A 180 17.15 -21.20 -6.04
CA GLU A 180 18.31 -22.05 -6.33
C GLU A 180 18.62 -22.09 -7.83
N SER A 181 17.58 -22.10 -8.68
CA SER A 181 17.73 -21.99 -10.13
C SER A 181 18.38 -20.67 -10.56
N VAL A 182 18.16 -19.56 -9.83
CA VAL A 182 18.89 -18.29 -10.06
C VAL A 182 20.38 -18.48 -9.79
N LEU A 183 20.75 -19.14 -8.68
CA LEU A 183 22.16 -19.37 -8.32
C LEU A 183 22.88 -20.23 -9.37
N GLU A 184 22.20 -21.25 -9.90
CA GLU A 184 22.76 -22.15 -10.91
C GLU A 184 22.92 -21.49 -12.28
N ASN A 185 21.91 -20.73 -12.71
CA ASN A 185 21.85 -20.22 -14.08
C ASN A 185 22.43 -18.80 -14.23
N ASN A 186 22.52 -18.03 -13.14
CA ASN A 186 22.98 -16.64 -13.15
C ASN A 186 24.10 -16.37 -12.12
N PRO A 187 25.17 -17.22 -12.06
CA PRO A 187 26.20 -17.09 -11.04
C PRO A 187 26.98 -15.77 -11.15
N GLY A 188 27.30 -15.17 -10.00
CA GLY A 188 28.08 -13.92 -9.93
C GLY A 188 27.33 -12.65 -10.37
N THR A 189 26.01 -12.74 -10.57
CA THR A 189 25.15 -11.58 -10.86
C THR A 189 24.53 -11.01 -9.58
N VAL A 190 23.98 -9.79 -9.65
CA VAL A 190 23.23 -9.18 -8.53
C VAL A 190 22.03 -10.05 -8.13
N PHE A 191 21.36 -10.69 -9.10
CA PHE A 191 20.23 -11.58 -8.83
C PHE A 191 20.62 -12.80 -8.00
N ALA A 192 21.81 -13.36 -8.22
CA ALA A 192 22.29 -14.47 -7.41
C ALA A 192 22.51 -14.03 -5.95
N ASN A 193 23.10 -12.86 -5.73
CA ASN A 193 23.26 -12.32 -4.37
C ASN A 193 21.91 -12.11 -3.67
N ASP A 194 20.94 -11.54 -4.38
CA ASP A 194 19.60 -11.32 -3.81
C ASP A 194 18.84 -12.64 -3.59
N ALA A 195 19.02 -13.63 -4.46
CA ALA A 195 18.48 -14.98 -4.27
C ALA A 195 19.08 -15.66 -3.03
N GLU A 196 20.39 -15.57 -2.79
CA GLU A 196 21.03 -16.09 -1.57
C GLU A 196 20.42 -15.48 -0.30
N ILE A 197 20.18 -14.16 -0.33
CA ILE A 197 19.56 -13.44 0.79
C ILE A 197 18.12 -13.94 1.00
N LEU A 198 17.32 -14.02 -0.05
CA LEU A 198 15.94 -14.51 0.04
C LEU A 198 15.88 -15.95 0.54
N ILE A 199 16.77 -16.84 0.08
CA ILE A 199 16.90 -18.22 0.57
C ILE A 199 17.16 -18.23 2.07
N ALA A 200 18.16 -17.47 2.54
CA ALA A 200 18.51 -17.41 3.96
C ALA A 200 17.33 -16.90 4.82
N ILE A 201 16.59 -15.92 4.30
CA ILE A 201 15.40 -15.39 4.96
C ILE A 201 14.28 -16.45 5.03
N ILE A 202 13.99 -17.16 3.94
CA ILE A 202 12.98 -18.23 3.90
C ILE A 202 13.35 -19.34 4.90
N GLN A 203 14.61 -19.76 4.93
CA GLN A 203 15.09 -20.77 5.88
C GLN A 203 14.91 -20.33 7.33
N ARG A 204 15.22 -19.07 7.66
CA ARG A 204 14.96 -18.49 8.98
C ARG A 204 13.47 -18.47 9.32
N SER A 205 12.61 -18.15 8.35
CA SER A 205 11.15 -18.19 8.53
C SER A 205 10.64 -19.61 8.83
N LYS A 206 11.14 -20.63 8.10
CA LYS A 206 10.83 -22.04 8.36
C LYS A 206 11.28 -22.47 9.76
N GLN A 207 12.46 -22.04 10.21
CA GLN A 207 12.95 -22.33 11.56
C GLN A 207 12.10 -21.64 12.63
N SER A 208 11.79 -20.36 12.44
CA SER A 208 10.91 -19.60 13.36
C SER A 208 9.52 -20.24 13.47
N ALA A 209 9.02 -20.83 12.39
CA ALA A 209 7.74 -21.52 12.41
C ALA A 209 7.75 -22.75 13.31
N LYS A 210 8.82 -23.57 13.25
CA LYS A 210 8.98 -24.72 14.16
C LYS A 210 9.02 -24.28 15.62
N GLU A 211 9.78 -23.23 15.92
CA GLU A 211 9.85 -22.68 17.28
C GLU A 211 8.49 -22.19 17.77
N ILE A 212 7.67 -21.57 16.90
CA ILE A 212 6.32 -21.15 17.26
C ILE A 212 5.41 -22.36 17.52
N GLU A 213 5.50 -23.42 16.71
CA GLU A 213 4.73 -24.65 16.91
C GLU A 213 5.09 -25.36 18.22
N GLU A 214 6.34 -25.29 18.65
CA GLU A 214 6.84 -25.90 19.89
C GLU A 214 6.52 -25.08 21.16
N ASN A 215 6.47 -23.75 21.07
CA ASN A 215 6.36 -22.86 22.23
C ASN A 215 4.95 -22.30 22.50
N PHE A 216 4.00 -22.49 21.59
CA PHE A 216 2.64 -21.95 21.73
C PHE A 216 1.57 -23.02 21.49
N ASP A 217 0.73 -23.23 22.50
CA ASP A 217 -0.26 -24.32 22.49
C ASP A 217 -1.60 -23.97 21.81
N SER A 218 -1.96 -22.68 21.77
CA SER A 218 -3.25 -22.26 21.21
C SER A 218 -3.12 -21.72 19.78
N PRO A 219 -4.09 -22.00 18.88
CA PRO A 219 -4.10 -21.43 17.54
C PRO A 219 -4.03 -19.90 17.51
N GLU A 220 -4.70 -19.23 18.46
CA GLU A 220 -4.67 -17.76 18.54
C GLU A 220 -3.28 -17.23 18.90
N SER A 221 -2.60 -17.85 19.87
CA SER A 221 -1.24 -17.44 20.25
C SER A 221 -0.24 -17.70 19.13
N ARG A 222 -0.37 -18.84 18.42
CA ARG A 222 0.43 -19.12 17.22
C ARG A 222 0.16 -18.10 16.12
N ALA A 223 -1.09 -17.78 15.83
CA ALA A 223 -1.44 -16.76 14.82
C ALA A 223 -0.80 -15.40 15.15
N LYS A 224 -0.85 -14.94 16.41
CA LYS A 224 -0.19 -13.70 16.84
C LYS A 224 1.34 -13.78 16.69
N ALA A 225 1.94 -14.90 17.07
CA ALA A 225 3.39 -15.10 16.93
C ALA A 225 3.83 -15.15 15.46
N TYR A 226 3.09 -15.85 14.60
CA TYR A 226 3.33 -15.89 13.16
C TYR A 226 3.19 -14.52 12.51
N PHE A 227 2.15 -13.77 12.89
CA PHE A 227 1.93 -12.41 12.45
C PHE A 227 3.14 -11.53 12.83
N ALA A 228 3.61 -11.59 14.07
CA ALA A 228 4.79 -10.85 14.53
C ALA A 228 6.08 -11.20 13.78
N LYS A 229 6.17 -12.39 13.17
CA LYS A 229 7.29 -12.83 12.31
C LYS A 229 7.02 -12.66 10.81
N GLY A 230 5.90 -12.01 10.44
CA GLY A 230 5.48 -11.80 9.06
C GLY A 230 5.19 -13.08 8.26
N ASN A 231 4.93 -14.21 8.93
CA ASN A 231 4.56 -15.45 8.27
C ASN A 231 3.04 -15.52 8.09
N TYR A 232 2.53 -14.69 7.18
CA TYR A 232 1.10 -14.48 6.97
C TYR A 232 0.35 -15.73 6.48
N ALA A 233 1.00 -16.59 5.68
CA ALA A 233 0.38 -17.85 5.25
C ALA A 233 0.08 -18.76 6.46
N LYS A 234 1.03 -18.90 7.40
CA LYS A 234 0.81 -19.64 8.64
C LYS A 234 -0.24 -19.02 9.55
N VAL A 235 -0.37 -17.69 9.56
CA VAL A 235 -1.49 -17.02 10.24
C VAL A 235 -2.81 -17.55 9.69
N LEU A 236 -2.98 -17.54 8.37
CA LEU A 236 -4.22 -18.00 7.72
C LEU A 236 -4.49 -19.49 7.99
N GLU A 237 -3.46 -20.34 8.04
CA GLU A 237 -3.60 -21.74 8.47
C GLU A 237 -4.19 -21.86 9.87
N GLU A 238 -3.72 -21.07 10.85
CA GLU A 238 -4.27 -21.10 12.22
C GLU A 238 -5.74 -20.64 12.28
N PHE A 239 -6.15 -19.69 11.44
CA PHE A 239 -7.56 -19.28 11.31
C PHE A 239 -8.47 -20.40 10.77
N THR A 240 -7.93 -21.38 10.05
CA THR A 240 -8.72 -22.56 9.64
C THR A 240 -8.96 -23.55 10.78
N LYS A 241 -8.10 -23.52 11.82
CA LYS A 241 -8.12 -24.44 12.95
C LYS A 241 -9.03 -23.97 14.09
N SER A 242 -9.29 -22.66 14.20
CA SER A 242 -10.11 -22.08 15.25
C SER A 242 -10.85 -20.83 14.78
N ASN A 243 -12.07 -20.63 15.28
CA ASN A 243 -12.84 -19.43 15.01
C ASN A 243 -12.42 -18.29 15.95
N MET A 244 -11.50 -17.45 15.48
CA MET A 244 -11.03 -16.27 16.19
C MET A 244 -11.89 -15.05 15.79
N THR A 245 -12.60 -14.45 16.74
CA THR A 245 -13.65 -13.45 16.48
C THR A 245 -13.34 -12.05 17.00
N SER A 246 -12.27 -11.86 17.76
CA SER A 246 -11.90 -10.51 18.25
C SER A 246 -11.55 -9.58 17.08
N ALA A 247 -11.79 -8.28 17.26
CA ALA A 247 -11.50 -7.28 16.22
C ALA A 247 -10.01 -7.27 15.83
N GLU A 248 -9.12 -7.43 16.80
CA GLU A 248 -7.68 -7.59 16.60
C GLU A 248 -7.37 -8.80 15.70
N MET A 249 -7.93 -9.98 16.01
CA MET A 249 -7.68 -11.18 15.21
C MET A 249 -8.27 -11.04 13.80
N LYS A 250 -9.46 -10.45 13.66
CA LYS A 250 -10.02 -10.16 12.33
C LYS A 250 -9.16 -9.19 11.52
N TYR A 251 -8.54 -8.21 12.17
CA TYR A 251 -7.57 -7.34 11.51
C TYR A 251 -6.32 -8.11 11.07
N ILE A 252 -5.75 -8.94 11.94
CA ILE A 252 -4.61 -9.81 11.61
C ILE A 252 -4.95 -10.75 10.44
N GLN A 253 -6.16 -11.30 10.39
CA GLN A 253 -6.64 -12.11 9.29
C GLN A 253 -6.68 -11.32 7.98
N ALA A 254 -7.31 -10.13 7.99
CA ALA A 254 -7.42 -9.27 6.82
C ALA A 254 -6.05 -8.83 6.29
N TYR A 255 -5.12 -8.48 7.18
CA TYR A 255 -3.75 -8.13 6.84
C TYR A 255 -2.98 -9.30 6.26
N SER A 256 -3.16 -10.49 6.83
CA SER A 256 -2.52 -11.69 6.30
C SER A 256 -3.05 -12.03 4.91
N LEU A 257 -4.36 -11.94 4.68
CA LEU A 257 -4.98 -12.10 3.36
C LEU A 257 -4.41 -11.11 2.34
N GLU A 258 -4.26 -9.84 2.74
CA GLU A 258 -3.67 -8.81 1.89
C GLU A 258 -2.24 -9.17 1.49
N LYS A 259 -1.37 -9.45 2.48
CA LYS A 259 0.06 -9.67 2.24
C LYS A 259 0.36 -10.96 1.49
N THR A 260 -0.55 -11.94 1.50
CA THR A 260 -0.46 -13.14 0.64
C THR A 260 -1.15 -12.97 -0.72
N GLY A 261 -1.64 -11.78 -1.07
CA GLY A 261 -2.24 -11.47 -2.38
C GLY A 261 -3.72 -11.82 -2.54
N ASN A 262 -4.41 -12.23 -1.47
CA ASN A 262 -5.86 -12.47 -1.50
C ASN A 262 -6.65 -11.17 -1.24
N GLN A 263 -6.51 -10.22 -2.16
CA GLN A 263 -7.00 -8.86 -2.00
C GLN A 263 -8.50 -8.75 -1.84
N SER A 264 -9.30 -9.50 -2.63
CA SER A 264 -10.76 -9.42 -2.55
C SER A 264 -11.26 -9.77 -1.15
N SER A 265 -10.77 -10.88 -0.59
CA SER A 265 -11.12 -11.28 0.77
C SER A 265 -10.58 -10.29 1.82
N ALA A 266 -9.37 -9.75 1.63
CA ALA A 266 -8.82 -8.73 2.52
C ALA A 266 -9.68 -7.46 2.55
N ILE A 267 -10.10 -6.95 1.39
CA ILE A 267 -10.98 -5.78 1.27
C ILE A 267 -12.31 -6.03 1.97
N THR A 268 -12.90 -7.21 1.76
CA THR A 268 -14.15 -7.60 2.42
C THR A 268 -14.01 -7.57 3.95
N GLU A 269 -12.94 -8.15 4.51
CA GLU A 269 -12.72 -8.16 5.97
C GLU A 269 -12.36 -6.78 6.52
N TYR A 270 -11.49 -6.03 5.84
CA TYR A 270 -11.17 -4.66 6.24
C TYR A 270 -12.39 -3.75 6.21
N ALA A 271 -13.28 -3.87 5.21
CA ALA A 271 -14.50 -3.08 5.16
C ALA A 271 -15.40 -3.37 6.37
N LYS A 272 -15.57 -4.64 6.75
CA LYS A 272 -16.34 -5.00 7.96
C LYS A 272 -15.78 -4.31 9.21
N LEU A 273 -14.46 -4.20 9.33
CA LEU A 273 -13.79 -3.55 10.46
C LEU A 273 -13.85 -2.02 10.38
N ALA A 274 -13.52 -1.44 9.23
CA ALA A 274 -13.45 0.00 9.00
C ALA A 274 -14.81 0.70 9.13
N PHE A 275 -15.89 0.01 8.78
CA PHE A 275 -17.26 0.48 8.88
C PHE A 275 -17.97 -0.06 10.14
N SER A 276 -17.22 -0.52 11.14
CA SER A 276 -17.75 -0.86 12.47
C SER A 276 -17.85 0.36 13.38
N LYS A 277 -18.73 0.27 14.39
CA LYS A 277 -18.84 1.20 15.51
C LYS A 277 -18.22 0.64 16.82
N THR A 278 -17.63 -0.55 16.80
CA THR A 278 -17.20 -1.26 18.03
C THR A 278 -15.81 -0.90 18.51
N ASP A 279 -14.84 -0.73 17.60
CA ASP A 279 -13.44 -0.48 17.92
C ASP A 279 -12.88 0.57 16.96
N LYS A 280 -12.67 1.79 17.48
CA LYS A 280 -12.24 2.93 16.66
C LYS A 280 -10.79 2.75 16.17
N GLU A 281 -9.90 2.20 16.99
CA GLU A 281 -8.49 2.04 16.62
C GLU A 281 -8.34 1.01 15.49
N ILE A 282 -9.01 -0.14 15.63
CA ILE A 282 -9.02 -1.16 14.57
C ILE A 282 -9.73 -0.64 13.32
N ALA A 283 -10.82 0.12 13.46
CA ALA A 283 -11.49 0.73 12.32
C ALA A 283 -10.57 1.69 11.55
N ILE A 284 -9.77 2.52 12.25
CA ILE A 284 -8.77 3.40 11.64
C ILE A 284 -7.71 2.58 10.90
N LYS A 285 -7.11 1.58 11.56
CA LYS A 285 -6.09 0.73 10.94
C LYS A 285 -6.62 0.04 9.68
N ALA A 286 -7.81 -0.56 9.74
CA ALA A 286 -8.46 -1.20 8.61
C ALA A 286 -8.78 -0.20 7.48
N ASN A 287 -9.26 1.00 7.82
CA ASN A 287 -9.56 2.01 6.83
C ASN A 287 -8.31 2.48 6.09
N ARG A 288 -7.19 2.69 6.80
CA ARG A 288 -5.91 3.05 6.17
C ARG A 288 -5.41 1.96 5.21
N ARG A 289 -5.61 0.67 5.52
CA ARG A 289 -5.30 -0.43 4.58
C ARG A 289 -6.20 -0.40 3.34
N LEU A 290 -7.50 -0.11 3.49
CA LEU A 290 -8.39 0.10 2.33
C LEU A 290 -7.93 1.27 1.46
N MET A 291 -7.44 2.35 2.07
CA MET A 291 -6.87 3.48 1.33
C MET A 291 -5.62 3.06 0.54
N MET A 292 -4.69 2.32 1.18
CA MET A 292 -3.51 1.78 0.49
C MET A 292 -3.91 0.88 -0.70
N LEU A 293 -4.87 -0.02 -0.50
CA LEU A 293 -5.38 -0.90 -1.54
C LEU A 293 -6.01 -0.13 -2.71
N GLY A 294 -6.84 0.87 -2.42
CA GLY A 294 -7.50 1.69 -3.43
C GLY A 294 -6.55 2.61 -4.20
N HIS A 295 -5.58 3.24 -3.51
CA HIS A 295 -4.70 4.25 -4.09
C HIS A 295 -3.41 3.68 -4.71
N TYR A 296 -2.82 2.62 -4.15
CA TYR A 296 -1.52 2.08 -4.59
C TYR A 296 -1.63 0.73 -5.31
N TYR A 297 -2.58 -0.13 -4.92
CA TYR A 297 -2.62 -1.52 -5.38
C TYR A 297 -3.74 -1.81 -6.38
N ASN A 298 -4.31 -0.78 -7.00
CA ASN A 298 -5.32 -0.90 -8.05
C ASN A 298 -6.58 -1.69 -7.66
N ALA A 299 -6.98 -1.65 -6.37
CA ALA A 299 -8.22 -2.28 -5.89
C ALA A 299 -9.50 -1.58 -6.36
N GLY A 300 -9.38 -0.46 -7.08
CA GLY A 300 -10.48 0.30 -7.67
C GLY A 300 -10.72 1.66 -7.01
N THR A 301 -11.10 2.63 -7.83
CA THR A 301 -11.35 4.03 -7.41
C THR A 301 -12.47 4.15 -6.38
N GLU A 302 -13.47 3.27 -6.43
CA GLU A 302 -14.57 3.29 -5.47
C GLU A 302 -14.11 2.90 -4.06
N ILE A 303 -13.18 1.94 -3.93
CA ILE A 303 -12.58 1.57 -2.63
C ILE A 303 -11.81 2.75 -2.03
N ALA A 304 -11.03 3.45 -2.85
CA ALA A 304 -10.34 4.67 -2.43
C ALA A 304 -11.33 5.75 -1.97
N LYS A 305 -12.40 5.98 -2.73
CA LYS A 305 -13.41 7.00 -2.43
C LYS A 305 -14.17 6.73 -1.13
N ILE A 306 -14.62 5.48 -0.90
CA ILE A 306 -15.35 5.15 0.34
C ILE A 306 -14.42 5.23 1.56
N SER A 307 -13.16 4.85 1.43
CA SER A 307 -12.19 4.88 2.53
C SER A 307 -11.71 6.30 2.84
N ASP A 308 -11.52 7.16 1.84
CA ASP A 308 -11.29 8.60 2.00
C ASP A 308 -12.41 9.23 2.83
N LYS A 309 -13.68 8.99 2.43
CA LYS A 309 -14.85 9.53 3.13
C LYS A 309 -14.98 8.98 4.56
N ASN A 310 -14.69 7.71 4.76
CA ASN A 310 -14.74 7.09 6.08
C ASN A 310 -13.63 7.61 7.02
N ALA A 311 -12.49 8.07 6.48
CA ALA A 311 -11.43 8.67 7.28
C ALA A 311 -11.91 9.95 7.99
N GLU A 312 -12.74 10.76 7.34
CA GLU A 312 -13.36 11.95 7.95
C GLU A 312 -14.20 11.55 9.18
N ARG A 313 -15.07 10.54 9.04
CA ARG A 313 -15.88 10.00 10.15
C ARG A 313 -15.02 9.47 11.29
N LEU A 314 -13.91 8.83 10.98
CA LEU A 314 -13.00 8.25 11.97
C LEU A 314 -12.10 9.31 12.64
N GLY A 315 -12.07 10.55 12.14
CA GLY A 315 -11.16 11.60 12.61
C GLY A 315 -9.72 11.38 12.16
N ASP A 316 -9.51 10.68 11.05
CA ASP A 316 -8.20 10.31 10.49
C ASP A 316 -7.87 11.06 9.18
N ALA A 317 -8.49 12.23 8.99
CA ALA A 317 -8.42 12.98 7.74
C ALA A 317 -6.98 13.43 7.38
N SER A 318 -6.13 13.72 8.37
CA SER A 318 -4.75 14.16 8.13
C SER A 318 -3.90 13.06 7.52
N GLU A 319 -3.94 11.85 8.08
CA GLU A 319 -3.18 10.71 7.55
C GLU A 319 -3.75 10.29 6.19
N ALA A 320 -5.08 10.32 6.05
CA ALA A 320 -5.75 10.05 4.80
C ALA A 320 -5.32 11.00 3.67
N ALA A 321 -5.17 12.29 3.97
CA ALA A 321 -4.67 13.29 3.02
C ALA A 321 -3.22 13.02 2.62
N GLU A 322 -2.36 12.58 3.55
CA GLU A 322 -0.97 12.20 3.26
C GLU A 322 -0.90 11.00 2.30
N ILE A 323 -1.68 9.95 2.57
CA ILE A 323 -1.75 8.74 1.72
C ILE A 323 -2.18 9.10 0.29
N LYS A 324 -3.24 9.92 0.17
CA LYS A 324 -3.77 10.37 -1.12
C LYS A 324 -2.80 11.27 -1.88
N ALA A 325 -2.21 12.26 -1.21
CA ALA A 325 -1.26 13.18 -1.85
C ALA A 325 0.01 12.46 -2.31
N SER A 326 0.45 11.43 -1.57
CA SER A 326 1.57 10.61 -1.99
C SER A 326 1.22 9.74 -3.21
N SER A 327 0.01 9.17 -3.28
CA SER A 327 -0.39 8.33 -4.42
C SER A 327 -0.62 9.12 -5.72
N GLU A 328 -1.04 10.39 -5.62
CA GLU A 328 -1.23 11.25 -6.80
C GLU A 328 0.08 11.49 -7.58
N LYS A 329 1.24 11.37 -6.92
CA LYS A 329 2.55 11.41 -7.59
C LYS A 329 2.80 10.23 -8.52
N LEU A 330 1.99 9.17 -8.41
CA LEU A 330 2.09 7.95 -9.22
C LEU A 330 1.16 7.96 -10.43
N LYS A 331 0.22 8.92 -10.51
CA LYS A 331 -0.70 8.98 -11.64
C LYS A 331 0.04 9.54 -12.86
N PRO A 332 0.08 8.82 -13.99
CA PRO A 332 0.66 9.35 -15.20
C PRO A 332 -0.15 10.57 -15.66
N THR A 333 0.54 11.67 -15.95
CA THR A 333 -0.05 12.90 -16.50
C THR A 333 -0.80 12.60 -17.80
N ASN A 334 -2.15 12.54 -17.76
CA ASN A 334 -3.22 12.70 -18.78
C ASN A 334 -2.99 12.40 -20.30
N ALA A 335 -1.82 11.96 -20.74
CA ALA A 335 -1.50 11.59 -22.12
C ALA A 335 -1.79 10.10 -22.39
N GLU A 336 -1.90 9.28 -21.34
CA GLU A 336 -2.13 7.83 -21.44
C GLU A 336 -3.59 7.42 -21.70
N GLU A 337 -4.58 8.19 -21.24
CA GLU A 337 -5.99 7.91 -21.54
C GLU A 337 -6.29 7.99 -23.05
N ASN A 338 -5.50 8.75 -23.81
CA ASN A 338 -5.66 8.85 -25.26
C ASN A 338 -4.89 7.77 -26.04
N LEU A 339 -3.76 7.26 -25.52
CA LEU A 339 -2.94 6.26 -26.24
C LEU A 339 -3.47 4.83 -26.12
N LEU A 340 -4.14 4.48 -25.02
CA LEU A 340 -4.86 3.21 -24.88
C LEU A 340 -6.09 3.12 -25.80
N ASN A 341 -6.63 4.26 -26.25
CA ASN A 341 -7.78 4.33 -27.14
C ASN A 341 -7.42 4.24 -28.63
N LEU A 342 -6.17 4.46 -29.02
CA LEU A 342 -5.77 4.49 -30.44
C LEU A 342 -5.44 3.11 -31.05
N ASN A 343 -5.21 2.07 -30.24
CA ASN A 343 -4.88 0.72 -30.73
C ASN A 343 -6.02 -0.32 -30.62
N LYS A 344 -7.25 0.11 -30.35
CA LYS A 344 -8.44 -0.77 -30.36
C LYS A 344 -9.23 -0.63 -31.67
N SER A 345 -8.64 -1.05 -32.78
CA SER A 345 -9.41 -1.58 -33.92
C SER A 345 -9.14 -3.08 -34.01
N GLY A 346 -9.91 -3.84 -33.24
CA GLY A 346 -9.77 -5.28 -33.10
C GLY A 346 -10.30 -5.76 -31.77
N ARG A 347 -11.61 -6.06 -31.72
CA ARG A 347 -12.33 -6.86 -30.71
C ARG A 347 -11.56 -7.08 -29.39
N ILE A 348 -11.63 -6.09 -28.51
CA ILE A 348 -11.53 -6.31 -27.07
C ILE A 348 -12.78 -5.68 -26.49
N ASP A 349 -13.67 -6.54 -26.01
CA ASP A 349 -14.87 -6.18 -25.26
C ASP A 349 -14.58 -5.08 -24.24
N GLU A 350 -15.56 -4.21 -24.07
CA GLU A 350 -15.62 -3.17 -23.04
C GLU A 350 -15.59 -3.78 -21.63
N LYS A 351 -14.44 -4.28 -21.16
CA LYS A 351 -14.16 -4.39 -19.73
C LYS A 351 -13.63 -3.05 -19.26
N LYS A 352 -14.57 -2.10 -19.08
CA LYS A 352 -14.47 -1.14 -17.98
C LYS A 352 -14.16 -1.93 -16.71
N ASN A 353 -13.34 -1.38 -15.82
CA ASN A 353 -13.03 -1.89 -14.47
C ASN A 353 -14.31 -2.25 -13.69
N LEU A 354 -14.87 -3.41 -13.97
CA LEU A 354 -15.95 -4.00 -13.20
C LEU A 354 -15.28 -4.68 -12.04
N LEU A 355 -15.31 -4.02 -10.88
CA LEU A 355 -15.13 -4.67 -9.58
C LEU A 355 -15.86 -6.01 -9.60
N SER A 356 -15.25 -7.05 -9.04
CA SER A 356 -15.93 -8.34 -8.89
C SER A 356 -17.29 -8.13 -8.20
N ALA A 357 -18.29 -8.98 -8.48
CA ALA A 357 -19.62 -8.83 -7.89
C ALA A 357 -19.56 -8.73 -6.35
N GLU A 358 -18.62 -9.45 -5.72
CA GLU A 358 -18.32 -9.38 -4.29
C GLU A 358 -17.87 -7.97 -3.86
N LEU A 359 -16.92 -7.37 -4.57
CA LEU A 359 -16.42 -6.03 -4.24
C LEU A 359 -17.47 -4.94 -4.49
N GLN A 360 -18.36 -5.11 -5.48
CA GLN A 360 -19.49 -4.19 -5.69
C GLN A 360 -20.47 -4.21 -4.51
N GLU A 361 -20.71 -5.40 -3.93
CA GLU A 361 -21.53 -5.53 -2.74
C GLU A 361 -20.89 -4.84 -1.53
N VAL A 362 -19.56 -5.01 -1.35
CA VAL A 362 -18.80 -4.33 -0.29
C VAL A 362 -18.91 -2.81 -0.42
N VAL A 363 -18.72 -2.27 -1.62
CA VAL A 363 -18.87 -0.82 -1.88
C VAL A 363 -20.28 -0.35 -1.54
N SER A 364 -21.31 -1.05 -2.03
CA SER A 364 -22.71 -0.69 -1.81
C SER A 364 -23.08 -0.66 -0.32
N LYS A 365 -22.66 -1.67 0.45
CA LYS A 365 -22.88 -1.72 1.90
C LYS A 365 -22.15 -0.59 2.64
N SER A 366 -20.91 -0.31 2.23
CA SER A 366 -20.08 0.74 2.82
C SER A 366 -20.66 2.13 2.56
N GLU A 367 -21.13 2.40 1.33
CA GLU A 367 -21.81 3.65 1.00
C GLU A 367 -23.11 3.82 1.78
N ALA A 368 -23.92 2.76 1.89
CA ALA A 368 -25.15 2.79 2.67
C ALA A 368 -24.89 3.08 4.16
N PHE A 369 -23.83 2.48 4.72
CA PHE A 369 -23.38 2.78 6.09
C PHE A 369 -22.99 4.25 6.24
N LEU A 370 -22.19 4.80 5.32
CA LEU A 370 -21.77 6.20 5.37
C LEU A 370 -22.95 7.16 5.25
N ARG A 371 -23.89 6.90 4.34
CA ARG A 371 -25.12 7.72 4.22
C ARG A 371 -25.92 7.72 5.51
N LYS A 372 -26.10 6.55 6.12
CA LYS A 372 -26.78 6.44 7.42
C LYS A 372 -26.05 7.20 8.52
N ALA A 373 -24.72 7.10 8.58
CA ALA A 373 -23.91 7.82 9.56
C ALA A 373 -23.98 9.35 9.35
N GLU A 374 -24.02 9.83 8.10
CA GLU A 374 -24.20 11.25 7.79
C GLU A 374 -25.61 11.74 8.14
N GLU A 375 -26.65 10.94 7.91
CA GLU A 375 -28.02 11.25 8.31
C GLU A 375 -28.15 11.30 9.83
N GLU A 376 -27.56 10.34 10.56
CA GLU A 376 -27.46 10.35 12.01
C GLU A 376 -26.76 11.62 12.50
N ALA A 377 -25.60 11.98 11.92
CA ALA A 377 -24.87 13.20 12.25
C ALA A 377 -25.66 14.49 11.93
N LYS A 378 -26.47 14.51 10.86
CA LYS A 378 -27.34 15.64 10.51
C LYS A 378 -28.53 15.77 11.46
N VAL A 379 -29.09 14.65 11.93
CA VAL A 379 -30.15 14.62 12.97
C VAL A 379 -29.57 15.00 14.34
N GLU A 380 -28.29 14.70 14.56
CA GLU A 380 -27.50 15.07 15.74
C GLU A 380 -26.90 16.48 15.68
N ALA A 381 -27.08 17.26 14.60
CA ALA A 381 -26.78 18.70 14.52
C ALA A 381 -27.70 19.55 15.44
N LYS A 382 -27.83 19.10 16.68
CA LYS A 382 -28.36 19.74 17.87
C LYS A 382 -27.29 20.65 18.45
N ASN A 383 -27.67 21.51 19.38
CA ASN A 383 -26.70 22.29 20.13
C ASN A 383 -25.76 21.34 20.87
N TYR A 384 -24.46 21.62 20.90
CA TYR A 384 -23.48 20.79 21.59
C TYR A 384 -22.96 21.48 22.83
N ILE A 385 -22.58 20.68 23.82
CA ILE A 385 -21.76 21.10 24.93
C ILE A 385 -20.31 21.16 24.44
N ALA A 386 -19.72 22.34 24.47
CA ALA A 386 -18.32 22.59 24.15
C ALA A 386 -17.48 22.60 25.43
N ILE A 387 -16.41 21.81 25.45
CA ILE A 387 -15.39 21.79 26.50
C ILE A 387 -14.14 22.47 25.95
N GLN A 388 -13.76 23.59 26.57
CA GLN A 388 -12.44 24.20 26.35
C GLN A 388 -11.43 23.50 27.24
N VAL A 389 -10.40 22.93 26.62
CA VAL A 389 -9.26 22.29 27.29
C VAL A 389 -8.03 23.17 27.05
N SER A 390 -7.12 23.25 28.03
CA SER A 390 -5.92 24.08 27.90
C SER A 390 -5.12 23.72 26.65
N ASP A 391 -4.70 24.74 25.91
CA ASP A 391 -3.83 24.66 24.72
C ASP A 391 -4.32 23.72 23.59
N SER A 392 -5.63 23.49 23.47
CA SER A 392 -6.19 22.61 22.44
C SER A 392 -7.51 23.09 21.85
N VAL A 393 -7.90 22.48 20.72
CA VAL A 393 -9.18 22.74 20.04
C VAL A 393 -10.33 22.26 20.95
N PRO A 394 -11.43 23.03 21.06
CA PRO A 394 -12.57 22.63 21.89
C PRO A 394 -13.14 21.26 21.49
N VAL A 395 -13.56 20.48 22.47
CA VAL A 395 -14.17 19.15 22.27
C VAL A 395 -15.68 19.26 22.46
N TYR A 396 -16.47 18.57 21.62
CA TYR A 396 -17.93 18.71 21.59
C TYR A 396 -18.66 17.39 21.92
N GLY A 397 -19.79 17.49 22.62
CA GLY A 397 -20.68 16.35 22.87
C GLY A 397 -22.03 16.76 23.47
N ASP A 398 -22.84 15.77 23.84
CA ASP A 398 -24.25 15.96 24.23
C ASP A 398 -24.48 15.85 25.73
N LYS A 399 -23.57 15.14 26.41
CA LYS A 399 -23.62 14.90 27.85
C LYS A 399 -22.20 14.80 28.40
N ILE A 400 -21.99 15.35 29.59
CA ILE A 400 -20.74 15.24 30.34
C ILE A 400 -21.05 14.55 31.67
N VAL A 401 -20.20 13.62 32.08
CA VAL A 401 -20.18 13.06 33.44
C VAL A 401 -18.80 13.34 34.02
N ILE A 402 -18.74 13.98 35.18
CA ILE A 402 -17.50 14.27 35.91
C ILE A 402 -17.53 13.43 37.17
N ASP A 403 -16.49 12.61 37.36
CA ASP A 403 -16.32 11.72 38.50
C ASP A 403 -14.86 11.80 38.97
N GLY A 404 -14.61 12.64 39.99
CA GLY A 404 -13.27 12.93 40.48
C GLY A 404 -12.40 13.59 39.40
N ASP A 405 -11.27 12.94 39.09
CA ASP A 405 -10.27 13.42 38.13
C ASP A 405 -10.58 13.02 36.67
N GLU A 406 -11.64 12.25 36.45
CA GLU A 406 -12.08 11.82 35.12
C GLU A 406 -13.37 12.52 34.68
N THR A 407 -13.33 13.12 33.50
CA THR A 407 -14.50 13.68 32.81
C THR A 407 -14.78 12.87 31.55
N LYS A 408 -15.97 12.25 31.47
CA LYS A 408 -16.46 11.55 30.29
C LYS A 408 -17.43 12.42 29.50
N LEU A 409 -17.03 12.81 28.30
CA LEU A 409 -17.85 13.52 27.33
C LEU A 409 -18.46 12.51 26.36
N PHE A 410 -19.78 12.40 26.34
CA PHE A 410 -20.52 11.54 25.42
C PHE A 410 -20.83 12.35 24.16
N SER A 411 -20.16 12.03 23.05
CA SER A 411 -20.51 12.55 21.72
C SER A 411 -21.38 11.55 20.96
N ALA A 412 -22.07 12.05 19.93
CA ALA A 412 -22.73 11.31 18.86
C ALA A 412 -22.03 10.00 18.42
N HIS A 413 -20.70 10.04 18.33
CA HIS A 413 -19.93 8.95 17.71
C HIS A 413 -19.27 8.04 18.74
N PHE A 414 -18.57 8.62 19.73
CA PHE A 414 -17.86 7.87 20.78
C PHE A 414 -17.72 8.70 22.07
N PRO A 415 -17.68 8.08 23.26
CA PRO A 415 -17.33 8.79 24.49
C PRO A 415 -15.82 9.14 24.50
N ILE A 416 -15.50 10.36 24.94
CA ILE A 416 -14.14 10.87 25.12
C ILE A 416 -13.89 11.01 26.62
N THR A 417 -12.75 10.51 27.10
CA THR A 417 -12.34 10.68 28.50
C THR A 417 -11.26 11.77 28.56
N LEU A 418 -11.48 12.77 29.39
CA LEU A 418 -10.60 13.91 29.62
C LEU A 418 -10.23 13.95 31.10
N ALA A 419 -8.99 14.32 31.40
CA ALA A 419 -8.60 14.62 32.77
C ALA A 419 -9.30 15.91 33.23
N THR A 420 -10.05 15.88 34.32
CA THR A 420 -10.90 17.00 34.76
C THR A 420 -10.10 18.29 34.97
N TYR A 421 -8.87 18.20 35.45
CA TYR A 421 -7.98 19.35 35.67
C TYR A 421 -7.52 20.05 34.38
N THR A 422 -7.72 19.44 33.21
CA THR A 422 -7.36 20.05 31.92
C THR A 422 -8.47 20.93 31.33
N ILE A 423 -9.66 20.91 31.94
CA ILE A 423 -10.84 21.61 31.44
C ILE A 423 -10.87 23.02 32.01
N GLU A 424 -10.84 24.04 31.14
CA GLU A 424 -10.94 25.44 31.54
C GLU A 424 -12.39 25.90 31.66
N SER A 425 -13.21 25.54 30.68
CA SER A 425 -14.62 25.93 30.69
C SER A 425 -15.52 25.02 29.87
N ILE A 426 -16.79 25.00 30.25
CA ILE A 426 -17.86 24.30 29.56
C ILE A 426 -18.91 25.33 29.11
N GLY A 427 -19.30 25.29 27.84
CA GLY A 427 -20.25 26.23 27.25
C GLY A 427 -21.17 25.56 26.23
N LEU A 428 -22.20 26.29 25.81
CA LEU A 428 -23.12 25.83 24.77
C LEU A 428 -22.68 26.39 23.42
N MET A 429 -22.36 25.53 22.46
CA MET A 429 -22.18 25.95 21.07
C MET A 429 -23.55 25.98 20.37
N LYS A 430 -23.93 27.15 19.88
CA LYS A 430 -25.20 27.37 19.17
C LYS A 430 -24.95 27.41 17.66
N ASN A 431 -25.46 26.43 16.93
CA ASN A 431 -25.43 26.43 15.45
C ASN A 431 -26.75 26.94 14.82
N SER A 432 -27.78 27.28 15.61
CA SER A 432 -29.07 27.77 15.10
C SER A 432 -29.59 28.98 15.88
N ILE A 433 -30.08 29.99 15.15
CA ILE A 433 -30.63 31.26 15.65
C ILE A 433 -31.92 31.05 16.49
N LYS A 434 -32.54 29.86 16.46
CA LYS A 434 -33.80 29.54 17.15
C LYS A 434 -33.69 28.54 18.32
N SER A 435 -32.50 28.33 18.87
CA SER A 435 -32.29 27.37 19.95
C SER A 435 -32.75 27.88 21.33
N THR A 436 -33.70 27.17 21.96
CA THR A 436 -34.16 27.38 23.35
C THR A 436 -33.40 26.54 24.39
N HIS A 437 -32.43 25.71 23.98
CA HIS A 437 -31.74 24.80 24.90
C HIS A 437 -30.81 25.55 25.86
N LYS A 438 -30.78 25.09 27.12
CA LYS A 438 -29.88 25.53 28.19
C LYS A 438 -29.01 24.38 28.66
N LEU A 439 -27.83 24.68 29.20
CA LEU A 439 -27.06 23.68 29.94
C LEU A 439 -27.68 23.47 31.31
N LEU A 440 -27.76 22.22 31.74
CA LEU A 440 -28.27 21.81 33.04
C LEU A 440 -27.15 21.10 33.78
N PHE A 441 -26.81 21.61 34.95
CA PHE A 441 -25.97 20.94 35.93
C PHE A 441 -26.84 20.04 36.80
N VAL A 442 -26.52 18.76 36.87
CA VAL A 442 -27.31 17.72 37.55
C VAL A 442 -26.47 17.08 38.65
N GLN A 443 -26.91 17.26 39.89
CA GLN A 443 -26.31 16.65 41.08
C GLN A 443 -27.44 16.31 42.06
N ASN A 444 -27.47 15.08 42.61
CA ASN A 444 -28.48 14.64 43.58
C ASN A 444 -29.95 14.87 43.15
N LYS A 445 -30.25 14.74 41.85
CA LYS A 445 -31.55 15.04 41.21
C LYS A 445 -31.93 16.53 41.14
N GLU A 446 -31.14 17.43 41.70
CA GLU A 446 -31.29 18.86 41.45
C GLU A 446 -30.76 19.21 40.06
N LYS A 447 -31.46 20.12 39.36
CA LYS A 447 -31.10 20.60 38.02
C LYS A 447 -30.92 22.11 38.08
N ILE A 448 -29.69 22.58 37.84
CA ILE A 448 -29.34 24.00 37.88
C ILE A 448 -29.00 24.46 36.46
N PRO A 449 -29.78 25.38 35.86
CA PRO A 449 -29.46 25.91 34.54
C PRO A 449 -28.24 26.83 34.57
N PHE A 450 -27.43 26.80 33.52
CA PHE A 450 -26.30 27.72 33.37
C PHE A 450 -25.97 28.00 31.89
N LEU A 451 -25.15 29.02 31.64
CA LEU A 451 -24.67 29.40 30.31
C LEU A 451 -23.21 28.98 30.06
N LYS A 452 -22.37 29.17 31.08
CA LYS A 452 -20.95 28.80 31.06
C LYS A 452 -20.58 28.27 32.43
N ALA A 453 -19.76 27.23 32.48
CA ALA A 453 -19.10 26.78 33.70
C ALA A 453 -17.59 26.98 33.57
N ILE A 454 -16.95 27.38 34.66
CA ILE A 454 -15.49 27.58 34.75
C ILE A 454 -14.99 26.68 35.87
N PHE A 455 -13.93 25.92 35.60
CA PHE A 455 -13.26 25.13 36.64
C PHE A 455 -12.25 26.00 37.36
N GLU A 456 -12.20 25.86 38.68
CA GLU A 456 -11.31 26.58 39.56
C GLU A 456 -10.25 25.61 40.11
N ASP A 457 -9.09 26.13 40.49
CA ASP A 457 -7.95 25.33 40.99
C ASP A 457 -8.26 24.57 42.30
N ASP A 458 -9.35 24.89 43.00
CA ASP A 458 -9.77 24.31 44.27
C ASP A 458 -10.78 23.16 44.13
N GLN A 459 -10.76 22.43 43.01
CA GLN A 459 -11.69 21.32 42.70
C GLN A 459 -13.17 21.73 42.79
N SER A 460 -13.46 22.96 42.40
CA SER A 460 -14.82 23.48 42.33
C SER A 460 -15.14 23.98 40.93
N ILE A 461 -16.44 24.10 40.66
CA ILE A 461 -16.96 24.60 39.40
C ILE A 461 -17.85 25.81 39.65
N THR A 462 -17.55 26.91 38.97
CA THR A 462 -18.35 28.13 39.00
C THR A 462 -19.33 28.11 37.83
N LEU A 463 -20.62 27.93 38.12
CA LEU A 463 -21.71 28.04 37.14
C LEU A 463 -22.12 29.50 36.96
N ILE A 464 -22.17 29.97 35.72
CA ILE A 464 -22.54 31.35 35.35
C ILE A 464 -23.87 31.33 34.61
N GLU A 465 -24.89 32.00 35.15
CA GLU A 465 -26.17 32.25 34.48
C GLU A 465 -26.50 33.75 34.51
N LYS A 466 -26.38 34.43 33.35
CA LYS A 466 -26.58 35.88 33.17
C LYS A 466 -25.82 36.71 34.23
N ASN A 467 -26.50 37.15 35.28
CA ASN A 467 -25.95 38.00 36.34
C ASN A 467 -25.68 37.24 37.65
N SER A 468 -25.87 35.92 37.66
CA SER A 468 -25.66 35.07 38.83
C SER A 468 -24.46 34.14 38.61
N LYS A 469 -23.68 33.95 39.68
CA LYS A 469 -22.58 32.99 39.75
C LYS A 469 -22.84 32.08 40.95
N LYS A 470 -22.77 30.78 40.76
CA LYS A 470 -22.91 29.78 41.83
C LYS A 470 -21.70 28.85 41.79
N LYS A 471 -20.90 28.88 42.86
CA LYS A 471 -19.74 27.99 43.04
C LYS A 471 -20.21 26.70 43.69
N ILE A 472 -19.80 25.55 43.14
CA ILE A 472 -20.21 24.21 43.59
C ILE A 472 -18.96 23.34 43.74
N SER A 473 -18.86 22.61 44.85
CA SER A 473 -17.75 21.67 45.11
C SER A 473 -17.97 20.36 44.35
N LEU A 474 -16.91 19.81 43.72
CA LEU A 474 -16.96 18.58 42.93
C LEU A 474 -16.78 17.31 43.79
N ASN A 475 -17.43 17.23 44.95
CA ASN A 475 -17.19 16.16 45.93
C ASN A 475 -18.00 14.89 45.66
N ALA A 476 -18.78 14.87 44.59
CA ALA A 476 -19.61 13.76 44.16
C ALA A 476 -19.77 13.80 42.64
N PRO A 477 -20.08 12.65 42.00
CA PRO A 477 -20.29 12.60 40.55
C PRO A 477 -21.37 13.59 40.11
N ILE A 478 -21.07 14.35 39.08
CA ILE A 478 -22.01 15.31 38.48
C ILE A 478 -22.23 15.01 37.00
N GLN A 479 -23.38 15.43 36.50
CA GLN A 479 -23.71 15.33 35.09
C GLN A 479 -24.07 16.71 34.54
N ILE A 480 -23.53 17.05 33.37
CA ILE A 480 -23.97 18.20 32.60
C ILE A 480 -24.68 17.70 31.35
N GLU A 481 -25.90 18.18 31.12
CA GLU A 481 -26.73 17.79 29.97
C GLU A 481 -27.43 19.00 29.36
N LEU A 482 -27.94 18.83 28.15
CA LEU A 482 -28.80 19.81 27.50
C LEU A 482 -30.24 19.69 27.99
N SER A 483 -30.92 20.81 28.19
CA SER A 483 -32.36 20.81 28.44
C SER A 483 -33.10 20.22 27.25
N LYS A 484 -34.01 19.28 27.51
CA LYS A 484 -34.88 18.68 26.49
C LYS A 484 -35.79 19.69 25.81
#